data_AF-A0A061AHW4-F1
#
_entry.id   AF-A0A061AHW4-F1
#
_cell.length_a   1.000
_cell.length_b   1.000
_cell.length_c   1.000
_cell.angle_alpha   90.00
_cell.angle_beta   90.00
_cell.angle_gamma   90.00
#
_symmetry.space_group_name_H-M   'P 1'
#
loop_
_entity.id
_entity.type
_entity.pdbx_description
1 polymer ?
#
loop_
_entity_poly.entity_id
_entity_poly.type
_entity_poly.pdbx_seq_one_letter_code
_entity_poly.pdbx_strand_id
1 'polypeptide(L)'
;MKKNKILNKVYKQKLKSDQAYDILYNPLRKLPKSRFVSIKIQIREHWFLSSLIGIFTILPVHSSIISFFLKRMKDTNPDGIRGEDLIQMIRVKGIKVQIISKDAYIHIKTI
;
A
#
# COMPACT_ATOMS: atom_id res chain seq x y z
N MET A 1 -22.54 -9.11 -6.16
CA MET A 1 -24.00 -9.35 -6.01
C MET A 1 -24.59 -9.64 -7.38
N LYS A 2 -25.64 -10.49 -7.51
CA LYS A 2 -26.32 -10.70 -8.80
C LYS A 2 -27.01 -9.39 -9.24
N LYS A 3 -26.87 -9.01 -10.52
CA LYS A 3 -27.43 -7.76 -11.11
C LYS A 3 -28.93 -7.61 -10.82
N ASN A 4 -29.67 -8.71 -10.86
CA ASN A 4 -31.11 -8.77 -10.60
C ASN A 4 -31.48 -8.31 -9.18
N LYS A 5 -30.62 -8.51 -8.17
CA LYS A 5 -30.87 -8.03 -6.79
C LYS A 5 -30.74 -6.52 -6.66
N ILE A 6 -29.95 -5.85 -7.51
CA ILE A 6 -29.78 -4.40 -7.49
C ILE A 6 -30.96 -3.74 -8.21
N LEU A 7 -31.34 -4.26 -9.38
CA LEU A 7 -32.53 -3.83 -10.14
C LEU A 7 -33.82 -3.96 -9.29
N ASN A 8 -33.97 -5.05 -8.54
CA ASN A 8 -35.10 -5.21 -7.62
C ASN A 8 -35.12 -4.19 -6.46
N LYS A 9 -33.96 -3.66 -6.05
CA LYS A 9 -33.90 -2.62 -5.01
C LYS A 9 -34.25 -1.24 -5.54
N VAL A 10 -33.91 -0.95 -6.80
CA VAL A 10 -34.34 0.26 -7.52
C VAL A 10 -35.85 0.23 -7.73
N TYR A 11 -36.37 -0.91 -8.21
CA TYR A 11 -37.81 -1.11 -8.41
C TYR A 11 -38.61 -0.90 -7.11
N LYS A 12 -38.08 -1.38 -5.97
CA LYS A 12 -38.69 -1.20 -4.65
C LYS A 12 -38.43 0.18 -4.02
N GLN A 13 -37.91 1.16 -4.77
CA GLN A 13 -37.55 2.52 -4.32
C GLN A 13 -36.60 2.58 -3.11
N LYS A 14 -35.87 1.49 -2.83
CA LYS A 14 -34.92 1.42 -1.70
C LYS A 14 -33.54 1.99 -2.05
N LEU A 15 -33.34 2.42 -3.29
CA LEU A 15 -32.08 2.92 -3.85
C LEU A 15 -32.39 3.87 -5.01
N LYS A 16 -31.71 5.02 -5.05
CA LYS A 16 -31.79 5.93 -6.21
C LYS A 16 -31.10 5.28 -7.43
N SER A 17 -31.61 5.59 -8.62
CA SER A 17 -31.10 5.09 -9.90
C SER A 17 -29.59 5.34 -10.08
N ASP A 18 -29.15 6.54 -9.70
CA ASP A 18 -27.76 6.97 -9.77
C ASP A 18 -26.82 6.10 -8.90
N GLN A 19 -27.20 5.89 -7.64
CA GLN A 19 -26.48 5.00 -6.72
C GLN A 19 -26.47 3.54 -7.19
N ALA A 20 -27.54 3.09 -7.84
CA ALA A 20 -27.60 1.75 -8.38
C ALA A 20 -26.66 1.56 -9.59
N TYR A 21 -26.51 2.59 -10.42
CA TYR A 21 -25.57 2.61 -11.55
C TYR A 21 -24.12 2.46 -11.06
N ASP A 22 -23.73 3.23 -10.05
CA ASP A 22 -22.40 3.12 -9.44
C ASP A 22 -22.13 1.73 -8.86
N ILE A 23 -23.10 1.12 -8.18
CA ILE A 23 -22.93 -0.23 -7.60
C ILE A 23 -22.86 -1.31 -8.69
N LEU A 24 -23.54 -1.13 -9.82
CA LEU A 24 -23.58 -2.08 -10.94
C LEU A 24 -22.33 -2.02 -11.81
N TYR A 25 -21.83 -0.82 -12.09
CA TYR A 25 -20.85 -0.57 -13.13
C TYR A 25 -19.53 0.00 -12.61
N ASN A 26 -19.52 0.57 -11.40
CA ASN A 26 -18.30 1.03 -10.75
C ASN A 26 -18.16 0.39 -9.36
N PRO A 27 -18.08 -0.95 -9.27
CA PRO A 27 -17.88 -1.60 -7.98
C PRO A 27 -16.55 -1.11 -7.43
N LEU A 28 -16.60 -0.21 -6.45
CA LEU A 28 -15.43 0.24 -5.69
C LEU A 28 -14.68 -1.01 -5.23
N ARG A 29 -13.65 -1.40 -5.99
CA ARG A 29 -12.85 -2.59 -5.70
C ARG A 29 -12.13 -2.27 -4.41
N LYS A 30 -12.64 -2.80 -3.30
CA LYS A 30 -11.94 -2.74 -2.02
C LYS A 30 -10.62 -3.46 -2.20
N LEU A 31 -9.54 -2.69 -2.37
CA LEU A 31 -8.20 -3.24 -2.49
C LEU A 31 -7.90 -4.01 -1.20
N PRO A 32 -7.40 -5.26 -1.29
CA PRO A 32 -7.06 -6.04 -0.12
C PRO A 32 -5.99 -5.28 0.69
N LYS A 33 -6.25 -5.08 1.97
CA LYS A 33 -5.32 -4.36 2.86
C LYS A 33 -4.14 -5.26 3.21
N SER A 34 -2.93 -4.74 3.05
CA SER A 34 -1.70 -5.34 3.55
C SER A 34 -1.65 -5.26 5.06
N ARG A 35 -1.39 -6.38 5.72
CA ARG A 35 -1.11 -6.40 7.17
C ARG A 35 0.38 -6.32 7.44
N PHE A 36 1.19 -6.89 6.55
CA PHE A 36 2.61 -7.08 6.78
C PHE A 36 3.41 -6.56 5.61
N VAL A 37 4.60 -6.04 5.91
CA VAL A 37 5.50 -5.48 4.93
C VAL A 37 6.89 -6.01 5.23
N SER A 38 7.48 -6.65 4.25
CA SER A 38 8.89 -7.01 4.28
C SER A 38 9.68 -5.86 3.66
N ILE A 39 10.71 -5.41 4.37
CA ILE A 39 11.63 -4.38 3.91
C ILE A 39 13.00 -5.06 3.80
N LYS A 40 13.74 -4.76 2.74
CA LYS A 40 15.13 -5.17 2.60
C LYS A 40 15.93 -3.96 2.16
N ILE A 41 16.90 -3.56 2.96
CA ILE A 41 17.77 -2.41 2.70
C ILE A 41 19.19 -2.94 2.48
N GLN A 42 19.81 -2.52 1.38
CA GLN A 42 21.18 -2.84 1.05
C GLN A 42 21.92 -1.54 0.76
N ILE A 43 22.86 -1.18 1.64
CA ILE A 43 23.75 -0.04 1.52
C ILE A 43 24.99 -0.49 0.76
N ARG A 44 25.30 0.17 -0.37
CA ARG A 44 26.36 -0.28 -1.29
C ARG A 44 27.76 -0.10 -0.72
N GLU A 45 27.99 0.96 0.07
CA GLU A 45 29.30 1.29 0.63
C GLU A 45 29.72 0.37 1.78
N HIS A 46 28.76 -0.18 2.52
CA HIS A 46 29.02 -0.93 3.74
C HIS A 46 28.20 -2.21 3.84
N TRP A 47 28.85 -3.33 3.52
CA TRP A 47 28.26 -4.67 3.60
C TRP A 47 27.86 -5.04 5.03
N PHE A 48 28.62 -4.58 6.04
CA PHE A 48 28.32 -4.84 7.45
C PHE A 48 27.02 -4.18 7.91
N LEU A 49 26.81 -2.90 7.54
CA LEU A 49 25.57 -2.18 7.86
C LEU A 49 24.37 -2.82 7.17
N SER A 50 24.53 -3.27 5.92
CA SER A 50 23.50 -4.04 5.22
C SER A 50 23.12 -5.33 5.95
N SER A 51 24.10 -6.08 6.45
CA SER A 51 23.87 -7.29 7.22
C SER A 51 23.15 -7.01 8.54
N LEU A 52 23.56 -5.97 9.27
CA LEU A 52 22.91 -5.58 10.52
C LEU A 52 21.45 -5.20 10.30
N ILE A 53 21.18 -4.36 9.30
CA ILE A 53 19.81 -3.94 8.96
C ILE A 53 18.99 -5.13 8.45
N GLY A 54 19.61 -6.05 7.70
CA GLY A 54 18.99 -7.29 7.23
C GLY A 54 18.46 -8.18 8.36
N ILE A 55 19.19 -8.27 9.48
CA ILE A 55 18.76 -9.02 10.66
C ILE A 55 17.51 -8.41 11.28
N PHE A 56 17.47 -7.08 11.44
CA PHE A 56 16.30 -6.38 11.99
C PHE A 56 15.09 -6.39 11.06
N THR A 57 15.32 -6.53 9.76
CA THR A 57 14.27 -6.49 8.73
C THR A 57 13.85 -7.87 8.21
N ILE A 58 14.37 -8.94 8.82
CA ILE A 58 14.03 -10.33 8.47
C ILE A 58 12.58 -10.68 8.81
N LEU A 59 12.07 -10.10 9.90
CA LEU A 59 10.70 -10.28 10.32
C LEU A 59 9.80 -9.26 9.60
N PRO A 60 8.73 -9.69 8.92
CA PRO A 60 7.80 -8.77 8.32
C PRO A 60 7.13 -7.91 9.39
N VAL A 61 7.18 -6.60 9.21
CA VAL A 61 6.67 -5.62 10.17
C VAL A 61 5.23 -5.30 9.85
N HIS A 62 4.41 -5.06 10.87
CA HIS A 62 3.01 -4.69 10.66
C HIS A 62 2.91 -3.33 9.94
N SER A 63 2.00 -3.23 8.96
CA SER A 63 1.86 -2.05 8.10
C SER A 63 1.56 -0.76 8.89
N SER A 64 0.91 -0.89 10.05
CA SER A 64 0.68 0.23 10.98
C SER A 64 1.97 0.86 11.49
N ILE A 65 2.97 0.06 11.86
CA ILE A 65 4.25 0.55 12.42
C ILE A 65 5.00 1.34 11.36
N ILE A 66 5.09 0.79 10.15
CA ILE A 66 5.74 1.46 9.02
C ILE A 66 5.01 2.75 8.66
N SER A 67 3.67 2.73 8.64
CA SER A 67 2.90 3.95 8.39
C SER A 67 3.09 5.03 9.45
N PHE A 68 3.38 4.65 10.70
CA PHE A 68 3.67 5.58 11.78
C PHE A 68 5.02 6.27 11.57
N PHE A 69 6.06 5.50 11.23
CA PHE A 69 7.39 6.05 10.93
C PHE A 69 7.41 6.89 9.65
N LEU A 70 6.74 6.45 8.58
CA LEU A 70 6.63 7.20 7.33
C LEU A 70 5.94 8.55 7.51
N LYS A 71 4.89 8.62 8.34
CA LYS A 71 4.22 9.89 8.66
C LYS A 71 5.12 10.88 9.41
N ARG A 72 6.13 10.37 10.11
CA ARG A 72 7.03 11.18 10.93
C ARG A 72 8.29 11.58 10.17
N MET A 73 8.60 10.92 9.07
CA MET A 73 9.62 11.38 8.13
C MET A 73 9.07 12.60 7.38
N LYS A 74 9.75 13.74 7.49
CA LYS A 74 9.47 14.90 6.63
C LYS A 74 9.75 14.51 5.19
N ASP A 75 8.86 14.87 4.25
CA ASP A 75 9.08 14.72 2.81
C ASP A 75 10.43 15.35 2.46
N THR A 76 11.45 14.50 2.31
CA THR A 76 12.83 14.94 2.11
C THR A 76 13.12 15.18 0.62
N ASN A 77 12.15 14.94 -0.28
CA ASN A 77 12.29 15.18 -1.70
C ASN A 77 11.05 15.88 -2.29
N PRO A 78 11.19 17.10 -2.84
CA PRO A 78 10.10 17.80 -3.54
C PRO A 78 9.76 17.18 -4.91
N ASP A 79 10.69 16.44 -5.54
CA ASP A 79 10.51 15.83 -6.87
C ASP A 79 10.30 14.30 -6.85
N GLY A 80 10.16 13.71 -5.65
CA GLY A 80 10.03 12.26 -5.44
C GLY A 80 8.62 11.81 -5.07
N ILE A 81 8.40 10.48 -5.00
CA ILE A 81 7.15 9.91 -4.48
C ILE A 81 6.94 10.44 -3.05
N ARG A 82 5.84 11.19 -2.84
CA ARG A 82 5.48 11.72 -1.53
C ARG A 82 5.30 10.58 -0.52
N GLY A 83 5.66 10.85 0.74
CA GLY A 83 5.48 9.87 1.83
C GLY A 83 4.03 9.39 1.94
N GLU A 84 3.06 10.25 1.62
CA GLU A 84 1.63 9.92 1.59
C GLU A 84 1.27 8.88 0.54
N ASP A 85 1.83 8.98 -0.67
CA ASP A 85 1.60 8.03 -1.77
C ASP A 85 2.25 6.68 -1.43
N LEU A 86 3.42 6.71 -0.81
CA LEU A 86 4.09 5.51 -0.33
C LEU A 86 3.25 4.78 0.74
N ILE A 87 2.61 5.52 1.65
CA ILE A 87 1.71 4.96 2.66
C ILE A 87 0.48 4.31 1.99
N GLN A 88 -0.08 4.93 0.96
CA GLN A 88 -1.21 4.36 0.22
C GLN A 88 -0.81 3.08 -0.50
N MET A 89 0.39 3.04 -1.11
CA MET A 89 0.94 1.85 -1.76
C MET A 89 1.18 0.71 -0.75
N ILE A 90 1.78 1.01 0.40
CA ILE A 90 2.09 0.00 1.41
C ILE A 90 0.82 -0.58 2.06
N ARG A 91 -0.29 0.16 2.07
CA ARG A 91 -1.59 -0.31 2.56
C ARG A 91 -2.25 -1.35 1.66
N VAL A 92 -1.85 -1.45 0.39
CA VAL A 92 -2.42 -2.41 -0.56
C VAL A 92 -1.57 -3.68 -0.58
N LYS A 93 -2.22 -4.83 -0.53
CA LYS A 93 -1.57 -6.15 -0.58
C LYS A 93 -1.05 -6.45 -1.99
N GLY A 94 0.17 -6.98 -2.08
CA GLY A 94 0.79 -7.44 -3.33
C GLY A 94 1.60 -6.39 -4.08
N ILE A 95 1.87 -5.23 -3.47
CA ILE A 95 2.69 -4.16 -4.04
C ILE A 95 4.17 -4.41 -3.71
N LYS A 96 5.01 -4.21 -4.72
CA LYS A 96 6.47 -4.20 -4.59
C LYS A 96 6.98 -2.82 -4.97
N VAL A 97 7.68 -2.16 -4.06
CA VAL A 97 8.34 -0.87 -4.29
C VAL A 97 9.84 -1.10 -4.26
N GLN A 98 10.54 -0.66 -5.30
CA GLN A 98 12.00 -0.72 -5.39
C GLN A 98 12.52 0.70 -5.55
N ILE A 99 13.38 1.11 -4.64
CA ILE A 99 14.06 2.41 -4.67
C ILE A 99 15.53 2.10 -4.91
N ILE A 100 16.02 2.53 -6.06
CA ILE A 100 17.41 2.34 -6.48
C ILE A 100 18.06 3.71 -6.43
N SER A 101 18.90 3.95 -5.41
CA SER A 101 19.76 5.13 -5.30
C SER A 101 21.22 4.74 -5.55
N LYS A 102 22.09 5.74 -5.71
CA LYS A 102 23.54 5.56 -5.81
C LYS A 102 24.11 4.88 -4.55
N ASP A 103 23.56 5.21 -3.39
CA ASP A 103 24.13 4.80 -2.09
C ASP A 103 23.42 3.58 -1.49
N ALA A 104 22.14 3.41 -1.82
CA ALA A 104 21.29 2.39 -1.22
C ALA A 104 20.28 1.80 -2.20
N TYR A 105 20.03 0.50 -2.02
CA TYR A 105 18.94 -0.24 -2.65
C TYR A 105 17.92 -0.61 -1.57
N ILE A 106 16.68 -0.16 -1.73
CA ILE A 106 15.59 -0.43 -0.78
C ILE A 106 14.49 -1.18 -1.53
N HIS A 107 14.16 -2.38 -1.05
CA HIS A 107 13.10 -3.22 -1.57
C HIS A 107 12.01 -3.38 -0.52
N ILE A 108 10.79 -2.98 -0.84
CA ILE A 108 9.62 -3.05 0.05
C ILE A 108 8.58 -3.96 -0.63
N LYS A 109 8.14 -5.01 0.07
CA LYS A 109 7.14 -5.96 -0.42
C LYS A 109 6.01 -6.10 0.58
N THR A 110 4.78 -5.86 0.14
CA THR A 110 3.58 -6.07 0.98
C THR A 110 3.08 -7.51 0.91
N ILE A 111 2.66 -8.06 2.04
CA ILE A 111 2.25 -9.47 2.26
C ILE A 111 0.83 -9.54 2.83
#